data_AF-A0A7J2R6S6-F1
#
_entry.id   AF-A0A7J2R6S6-F1
#
_cell.length_a   1.000
_cell.length_b   1.000
_cell.length_c   1.000
_cell.angle_alpha   90.00
_cell.angle_beta   90.00
_cell.angle_gamma   90.00
#
_symmetry.space_group_name_H-M   'P 1'
#
loop_
_entity.id
_entity.type
_entity.pdbx_description
1 polymer ?
#
loop_
_entity_poly.entity_id
_entity_poly.type
_entity_poly.pdbx_seq_one_letter_code
_entity_poly.pdbx_strand_id
1 'polypeptide(L)'
;MEHINLTLEHDKNLINKILDNIDTRYIILFLYIIRNDLLKDLSDNQLIDSYEKVLILDDVYMSNILNFWDKEFIEVYIDLGLIKNIRSLRELEKKTDDFILRLGEETVTIEKNTISVPDDTLYLIINKKFKSLTRRNFNLALTRLKGVRCENSNTIHSLVFEIGEHDYVLSDDIYYILDQYGNIYQSIKIEVTIEGFYQRFKDIKEKIIGYIKILEPALNTKPVFNKIKNAMEENKDIIQYLKDEKVELSDKFYFNKINKDDEIFKQWNLQLLTLLKLRFQIEQIDKKLIELKKYYSGKDKKLDYLEFIEKVSFNDDEIVDNIQSSLIGLRKDLVKINVVVSKLTSKELKLLNLDYERLIIISSDE
;
A
#
# COMPACT_ATOMS: atom_id res chain seq x y z
N MET A 1 13.26 3.12 -41.39
CA MET A 1 14.40 2.93 -40.49
C MET A 1 14.14 1.67 -39.70
N GLU A 2 15.13 0.80 -39.51
CA GLU A 2 14.99 -0.33 -38.59
C GLU A 2 14.87 0.22 -37.16
N HIS A 3 13.78 -0.13 -36.49
CA HIS A 3 13.51 0.27 -35.11
C HIS A 3 14.32 -0.61 -34.16
N ILE A 4 15.52 -0.13 -33.80
CA ILE A 4 16.53 -0.89 -33.02
C ILE A 4 16.49 -0.48 -31.53
N ASN A 5 16.35 0.81 -31.24
CA ASN A 5 16.37 1.33 -29.87
C ASN A 5 14.94 1.52 -29.34
N LEU A 6 14.76 1.44 -28.02
CA LEU A 6 13.46 1.69 -27.42
C LEU A 6 13.14 3.19 -27.47
N THR A 7 11.99 3.57 -28.04
CA THR A 7 11.59 5.00 -28.16
C THR A 7 10.13 5.19 -27.81
N LEU A 8 9.74 6.37 -27.33
CA LEU A 8 8.32 6.65 -27.04
C LEU A 8 7.44 6.60 -28.29
N GLU A 9 7.92 7.12 -29.43
CA GLU A 9 7.15 7.16 -30.68
C GLU A 9 6.69 5.77 -31.12
N HIS A 10 7.57 4.79 -31.01
CA HIS A 10 7.28 3.41 -31.43
C HIS A 10 6.85 2.50 -30.27
N ASP A 11 7.29 2.72 -29.03
CA ASP A 11 7.13 1.72 -27.96
C ASP A 11 6.25 2.18 -26.79
N LYS A 12 5.56 3.34 -26.87
CA LYS A 12 4.70 3.83 -25.78
C LYS A 12 3.73 2.76 -25.26
N ASN A 13 3.09 2.00 -26.15
CA ASN A 13 2.15 0.94 -25.76
C ASN A 13 2.85 -0.21 -25.02
N LEU A 14 4.06 -0.59 -25.44
CA LEU A 14 4.85 -1.62 -24.79
C LEU A 14 5.28 -1.15 -23.39
N ILE A 15 5.76 0.08 -23.27
CA ILE A 15 6.18 0.68 -22.01
C ILE A 15 4.99 0.75 -21.04
N ASN A 16 3.83 1.25 -21.50
CA ASN A 16 2.61 1.30 -20.69
C ASN A 16 2.19 -0.10 -20.23
N LYS A 17 2.23 -1.12 -21.10
CA LYS A 17 1.93 -2.51 -20.70
C LYS A 17 2.89 -3.05 -19.65
N ILE A 18 4.17 -2.68 -19.71
CA ILE A 18 5.17 -3.07 -18.73
C ILE A 18 4.94 -2.35 -17.39
N LEU A 19 4.63 -1.06 -17.41
CA LEU A 19 4.35 -0.27 -16.21
C LEU A 19 2.96 -0.56 -15.60
N ASP A 20 2.03 -1.10 -16.37
CA ASP A 20 0.73 -1.55 -15.86
C ASP A 20 0.81 -2.85 -15.05
N ASN A 21 1.83 -3.66 -15.31
CA ASN A 21 2.11 -4.83 -14.49
C ASN A 21 2.91 -4.39 -13.26
N ILE A 22 2.28 -4.50 -12.09
CA ILE A 22 2.81 -4.08 -10.79
C ILE A 22 4.18 -4.69 -10.50
N ASP A 23 4.40 -5.96 -10.83
CA ASP A 23 5.63 -6.68 -10.52
C ASP A 23 6.80 -6.15 -11.35
N THR A 24 6.60 -5.90 -12.64
CA THR A 24 7.63 -5.33 -13.53
C THR A 24 7.82 -3.84 -13.29
N ARG A 25 6.74 -3.11 -13.04
CA ARG A 25 6.75 -1.67 -12.75
C ARG A 25 7.68 -1.35 -11.60
N TYR A 26 7.49 -1.98 -10.44
CA TYR A 26 8.28 -1.62 -9.27
C TYR A 26 9.76 -1.95 -9.45
N ILE A 27 10.12 -3.00 -10.18
CA ILE A 27 11.53 -3.25 -10.51
C ILE A 27 12.12 -2.06 -11.27
N ILE A 28 11.48 -1.65 -12.36
CA ILE A 28 11.93 -0.53 -13.20
C ILE A 28 12.04 0.76 -12.37
N LEU A 29 10.98 1.11 -11.65
CA LEU A 29 10.92 2.39 -10.94
C LEU A 29 11.89 2.45 -9.76
N PHE A 30 12.12 1.34 -9.05
CA PHE A 30 13.10 1.36 -7.96
C PHE A 30 14.54 1.36 -8.47
N LEU A 31 14.84 0.68 -9.58
CA LEU A 31 16.13 0.84 -10.25
C LEU A 31 16.32 2.30 -10.73
N TYR A 32 15.27 2.92 -11.26
CA TYR A 32 15.29 4.35 -11.62
C TYR A 32 15.57 5.23 -10.40
N ILE A 33 14.84 5.04 -9.29
CA ILE A 33 15.01 5.86 -8.07
C ILE A 33 16.43 5.72 -7.52
N ILE A 34 17.00 4.51 -7.53
CA ILE A 34 18.39 4.29 -7.10
C ILE A 34 19.36 5.01 -8.04
N ARG A 35 19.15 4.91 -9.36
CA ARG A 35 19.99 5.56 -10.35
C ARG A 35 19.92 7.09 -10.25
N ASN A 36 18.71 7.63 -10.24
CA ASN A 36 18.44 9.06 -10.35
C ASN A 36 18.35 9.77 -9.01
N ASP A 37 17.40 9.40 -8.16
CA ASP A 37 17.10 10.14 -6.94
C ASP A 37 18.15 9.89 -5.84
N LEU A 38 18.79 8.72 -5.82
CA LEU A 38 19.86 8.43 -4.87
C LEU A 38 21.24 8.87 -5.40
N LEU A 39 21.61 8.45 -6.62
CA LEU A 39 22.97 8.61 -7.14
C LEU A 39 23.11 9.66 -8.26
N LYS A 40 22.03 10.40 -8.58
CA LYS A 40 22.00 11.50 -9.56
C LYS A 40 22.57 11.11 -10.93
N ASP A 41 22.32 9.87 -11.37
CA ASP A 41 22.88 9.30 -12.60
C ASP A 41 24.40 9.50 -12.71
N LEU A 42 25.10 9.43 -11.56
CA LEU A 42 26.54 9.67 -11.44
C LEU A 42 27.01 11.08 -11.87
N SER A 43 26.11 12.05 -12.00
CA SER A 43 26.46 13.41 -12.43
C SER A 43 27.19 14.22 -11.35
N ASP A 44 27.10 13.79 -10.09
CA ASP A 44 27.62 14.49 -8.91
C ASP A 44 28.79 13.72 -8.29
N ASN A 45 30.01 13.98 -8.77
CA ASN A 45 31.21 13.29 -8.32
C ASN A 45 31.45 13.41 -6.80
N GLN A 46 31.06 14.52 -6.17
CA GLN A 46 31.24 14.69 -4.73
C GLN A 46 30.35 13.74 -3.93
N LEU A 47 29.09 13.58 -4.38
CA LEU A 47 28.16 12.63 -3.81
C LEU A 47 28.67 11.19 -3.98
N ILE A 48 29.19 10.83 -5.16
CA ILE A 48 29.74 9.49 -5.42
C ILE A 48 30.95 9.20 -4.53
N ASP A 49 31.91 10.13 -4.46
CA ASP A 49 33.08 9.99 -3.59
C ASP A 49 32.68 9.82 -2.11
N SER A 50 31.68 10.58 -1.65
CA SER A 50 31.16 10.49 -0.30
C SER A 50 30.43 9.18 -0.02
N TYR A 51 29.72 8.64 -1.02
CA TYR A 51 29.07 7.35 -0.94
C TYR A 51 30.08 6.21 -0.79
N GLU A 52 31.06 6.14 -1.69
CA GLU A 52 32.11 5.12 -1.68
C GLU A 52 32.95 5.16 -0.39
N LYS A 53 33.26 6.36 0.12
CA LYS A 53 33.97 6.54 1.40
C LYS A 53 33.27 5.89 2.58
N VAL A 54 31.94 5.87 2.60
CA VAL A 54 31.18 5.21 3.66
C VAL A 54 31.20 3.70 3.48
N LEU A 55 31.11 3.21 2.25
CA LEU A 55 31.06 1.77 1.96
C LEU A 55 32.34 1.02 2.31
N ILE A 56 33.50 1.69 2.31
CA ILE A 56 34.79 1.10 2.67
C ILE A 56 35.04 1.05 4.19
N LEU A 57 34.15 1.61 5.01
CA LEU A 57 34.30 1.60 6.47
C LEU A 57 33.89 0.25 7.04
N ASP A 58 34.69 -0.28 7.97
CA ASP A 58 34.36 -1.53 8.69
C ASP A 58 33.10 -1.38 9.55
N ASP A 59 33.02 -0.27 10.29
CA ASP A 59 31.86 0.14 11.08
C ASP A 59 31.38 1.52 10.63
N VAL A 60 30.09 1.62 10.30
CA VAL A 60 29.48 2.88 9.89
C VAL A 60 28.78 3.51 11.08
N TYR A 61 29.39 4.55 11.66
CA TYR A 61 28.78 5.31 12.75
C TYR A 61 27.90 6.43 12.22
N MET A 62 26.95 6.89 13.05
CA MET A 62 26.10 8.03 12.74
C MET A 62 26.90 9.27 12.35
N SER A 63 27.98 9.57 13.07
CA SER A 63 28.87 10.69 12.76
C SER A 63 29.53 10.56 11.38
N ASN A 64 29.86 9.36 10.89
CA ASN A 64 30.39 9.19 9.54
C ASN A 64 29.36 9.64 8.51
N ILE A 65 28.12 9.14 8.63
CA ILE A 65 27.05 9.47 7.69
C ILE A 65 26.76 10.97 7.67
N LEU A 66 26.64 11.61 8.83
CA LEU A 66 26.35 13.05 8.91
C LEU A 66 27.50 13.93 8.37
N ASN A 67 28.73 13.43 8.39
CA ASN A 67 29.90 14.15 7.87
C ASN A 67 30.06 13.98 6.35
N PHE A 68 29.67 12.82 5.79
CA PHE A 68 29.88 12.51 4.37
C PHE A 68 28.65 12.78 3.51
N TRP A 69 27.45 12.55 4.04
CA TRP A 69 26.20 12.63 3.27
C TRP A 69 25.36 13.82 3.70
N ASP A 70 24.73 14.47 2.73
CA ASP A 70 23.74 15.48 3.03
C ASP A 70 22.41 14.87 3.52
N LYS A 71 21.55 15.74 4.05
CA LYS A 71 20.28 15.33 4.64
C LYS A 71 19.33 14.68 3.64
N GLU A 72 19.35 15.12 2.38
CA GLU A 72 18.46 14.63 1.33
C GLU A 72 18.86 13.22 0.91
N PHE A 73 20.15 12.98 0.68
CA PHE A 73 20.71 11.67 0.38
C PHE A 73 20.39 10.68 1.51
N ILE A 74 20.61 11.07 2.77
CA ILE A 74 20.30 10.23 3.94
C ILE A 74 18.81 9.87 3.98
N GLU A 75 17.93 10.83 3.70
CA GLU A 75 16.48 10.58 3.67
C GLU A 75 16.12 9.53 2.61
N VAL A 76 16.59 9.70 1.36
CA VAL A 76 16.35 8.74 0.27
C VAL A 76 16.92 7.36 0.62
N TYR A 77 18.15 7.30 1.15
CA TYR A 77 18.81 6.06 1.53
C TYR A 77 18.07 5.29 2.64
N ILE A 78 17.55 6.00 3.64
CA ILE A 78 16.69 5.42 4.70
C ILE A 78 15.34 4.99 4.13
N ASP A 79 14.74 5.80 3.27
CA ASP A 79 13.43 5.53 2.67
C ASP A 79 13.48 4.28 1.80
N LEU A 80 14.55 4.07 1.04
CA LEU A 80 14.82 2.82 0.32
C LEU A 80 15.03 1.64 1.28
N GLY A 81 15.48 1.91 2.51
CA GLY A 81 15.68 0.89 3.54
C GLY A 81 17.04 0.23 3.47
N LEU A 82 18.02 0.92 2.90
CA LEU A 82 19.41 0.49 2.83
C LEU A 82 20.13 0.55 4.19
N ILE A 83 19.53 1.24 5.17
CA ILE A 83 19.89 1.13 6.60
C ILE A 83 18.89 0.21 7.30
N LYS A 84 19.37 -0.93 7.82
CA LYS A 84 18.53 -1.98 8.43
C LYS A 84 17.96 -1.60 9.80
N ASN A 85 18.69 -0.79 10.56
CA ASN A 85 18.37 -0.47 11.97
C ASN A 85 17.85 0.97 12.20
N ILE A 86 17.50 1.69 11.14
CA ILE A 86 16.87 3.01 11.20
C ILE A 86 15.68 3.03 10.23
N ARG A 87 14.55 3.60 10.67
CA ARG A 87 13.30 3.62 9.89
C ARG A 87 12.93 4.99 9.35
N SER A 88 13.55 6.06 9.85
CA SER A 88 13.29 7.42 9.42
C SER A 88 14.42 8.35 9.82
N LEU A 89 14.52 9.48 9.12
CA LEU A 89 15.45 10.56 9.47
C LEU A 89 15.23 11.09 10.90
N ARG A 90 13.98 11.19 11.35
CA ARG A 90 13.64 11.58 12.74
C ARG A 90 14.11 10.57 13.79
N GLU A 91 14.21 9.30 13.42
CA GLU A 91 14.79 8.29 14.30
C GLU A 91 16.30 8.42 14.35
N LEU A 92 16.93 8.66 13.20
CA LEU A 92 18.38 8.90 13.09
C LEU A 92 18.79 10.10 13.96
N GLU A 93 18.08 11.23 13.85
CA GLU A 93 18.35 12.48 14.59
C GLU A 93 18.31 12.31 16.14
N LYS A 94 17.76 11.20 16.64
CA LYS A 94 17.70 10.89 18.08
C LYS A 94 18.81 9.95 18.56
N LYS A 95 19.61 9.42 17.64
CA LYS A 95 20.75 8.56 17.96
C LYS A 95 21.94 9.41 18.36
N THR A 96 22.87 8.79 19.05
CA THR A 96 24.15 9.39 19.43
C THR A 96 25.16 9.21 18.30
N ASP A 97 26.19 10.06 18.27
CA ASP A 97 27.21 10.07 17.21
C ASP A 97 27.97 8.75 17.03
N ASP A 98 28.06 7.95 18.10
CA ASP A 98 28.69 6.63 18.18
C ASP A 98 27.72 5.47 17.89
N PHE A 99 26.47 5.76 17.52
CA PHE A 99 25.52 4.73 17.14
C PHE A 99 25.94 4.05 15.83
N ILE A 100 26.11 2.74 15.87
CA ILE A 100 26.47 1.93 14.69
C ILE A 100 25.23 1.73 13.81
N LEU A 101 25.33 2.18 12.56
CA LEU A 101 24.36 1.97 11.51
C LEU A 101 24.67 0.65 10.79
N ARG A 102 23.64 -0.19 10.63
CA ARG A 102 23.76 -1.47 9.96
C ARG A 102 23.34 -1.32 8.52
N LEU A 103 24.32 -1.34 7.61
CA LEU A 103 24.06 -1.42 6.18
C LEU A 103 23.63 -2.84 5.77
N GLY A 104 23.18 -3.00 4.53
CA GLY A 104 22.97 -4.29 3.88
C GLY A 104 24.20 -5.21 3.97
N GLU A 105 24.00 -6.53 3.84
CA GLU A 105 25.15 -7.43 3.61
C GLU A 105 25.70 -7.19 2.19
N GLU A 106 24.77 -7.01 1.25
CA GLU A 106 25.02 -6.46 -0.07
C GLU A 106 24.35 -5.06 -0.16
N THR A 107 24.85 -4.22 -1.05
CA THR A 107 24.33 -2.86 -1.28
C THR A 107 24.48 -2.47 -2.74
N VAL A 108 23.98 -1.29 -3.10
CA VAL A 108 24.16 -0.70 -4.43
C VAL A 108 25.65 -0.47 -4.68
N THR A 109 26.16 -0.90 -5.83
CA THR A 109 27.57 -0.76 -6.21
C THR A 109 27.70 0.14 -7.43
N ILE A 110 28.86 0.78 -7.56
CA ILE A 110 29.19 1.62 -8.70
C ILE A 110 30.42 1.00 -9.38
N GLU A 111 30.24 0.43 -10.57
CA GLU A 111 31.31 -0.18 -11.33
C GLU A 111 31.41 0.44 -12.72
N LYS A 112 32.57 1.00 -13.07
CA LYS A 112 32.86 1.54 -14.42
C LYS A 112 31.73 2.45 -14.96
N ASN A 113 31.28 3.40 -14.14
CA ASN A 113 30.17 4.31 -14.42
C ASN A 113 28.80 3.64 -14.56
N THR A 114 28.61 2.46 -13.97
CA THR A 114 27.34 1.75 -13.94
C THR A 114 26.89 1.58 -12.51
N ILE A 115 25.61 1.88 -12.24
CA ILE A 115 24.98 1.64 -10.95
C ILE A 115 24.33 0.27 -10.99
N SER A 116 24.87 -0.67 -10.21
CA SER A 116 24.39 -2.04 -10.07
C SER A 116 23.68 -2.24 -8.74
N VAL A 117 22.57 -2.98 -8.78
CA VAL A 117 21.76 -3.30 -7.61
C VAL A 117 21.62 -4.81 -7.47
N PRO A 118 22.08 -5.40 -6.36
CA PRO A 118 21.87 -6.82 -6.08
C PRO A 118 20.39 -7.17 -6.00
N ASP A 119 20.01 -8.33 -6.51
CA ASP A 119 18.60 -8.74 -6.63
C ASP A 119 17.89 -8.89 -5.27
N ASP A 120 18.57 -9.39 -4.25
CA ASP A 120 18.09 -9.52 -2.88
C ASP A 120 17.86 -8.13 -2.27
N THR A 121 18.80 -7.21 -2.48
CA THR A 121 18.67 -5.81 -2.06
C THR A 121 17.47 -5.15 -2.73
N LEU A 122 17.35 -5.24 -4.05
CA LEU A 122 16.24 -4.68 -4.81
C LEU A 122 14.89 -5.26 -4.37
N TYR A 123 14.81 -6.59 -4.19
CA TYR A 123 13.61 -7.24 -3.70
C TYR A 123 13.22 -6.76 -2.30
N LEU A 124 14.18 -6.66 -1.38
CA LEU A 124 13.93 -6.22 -0.01
C LEU A 124 13.42 -4.78 0.04
N ILE A 125 14.01 -3.87 -0.76
CA ILE A 125 13.56 -2.48 -0.90
C ILE A 125 12.10 -2.43 -1.34
N ILE A 126 11.76 -3.15 -2.41
CA ILE A 126 10.40 -3.14 -2.96
C ILE A 126 9.41 -3.80 -2.00
N ASN A 127 9.70 -5.02 -1.52
CA ASN A 127 8.82 -5.79 -0.64
C ASN A 127 8.63 -5.14 0.73
N LYS A 128 9.57 -4.32 1.21
CA LYS A 128 9.36 -3.50 2.42
C LYS A 128 8.14 -2.59 2.27
N LYS A 129 7.92 -2.04 1.07
CA LYS A 129 6.86 -1.07 0.74
C LYS A 129 5.62 -1.74 0.14
N PHE A 130 5.79 -2.76 -0.71
CA PHE A 130 4.73 -3.43 -1.44
C PHE A 130 4.71 -4.95 -1.17
N LYS A 131 3.99 -5.35 -0.12
CA LYS A 131 3.91 -6.74 0.37
C LYS A 131 3.30 -7.73 -0.62
N SER A 132 2.65 -7.25 -1.67
CA SER A 132 2.08 -8.07 -2.73
C SER A 132 3.13 -8.72 -3.64
N LEU A 133 4.34 -8.13 -3.72
CA LEU A 133 5.41 -8.65 -4.57
C LEU A 133 6.13 -9.81 -3.88
N THR A 134 5.83 -11.03 -4.30
CA THR A 134 6.52 -12.23 -3.80
C THR A 134 7.86 -12.43 -4.51
N ARG A 135 8.82 -13.13 -3.87
CA ARG A 135 10.12 -13.44 -4.49
C ARG A 135 9.97 -14.18 -5.83
N ARG A 136 8.99 -15.08 -5.93
CA ARG A 136 8.65 -15.77 -7.19
C ARG A 136 8.24 -14.78 -8.29
N ASN A 137 7.33 -13.87 -7.99
CA ASN A 137 6.85 -12.88 -8.96
C ASN A 137 7.97 -11.91 -9.35
N PHE A 138 8.79 -11.50 -8.39
CA PHE A 138 9.97 -10.66 -8.63
C PHE A 138 10.94 -11.32 -9.62
N ASN A 139 11.32 -12.59 -9.40
CA ASN A 139 12.22 -13.30 -10.31
C ASN A 139 11.64 -13.50 -11.72
N LEU A 140 10.33 -13.79 -11.81
CA LEU A 140 9.63 -13.90 -13.10
C LEU A 140 9.59 -12.55 -13.84
N ALA A 141 9.34 -11.47 -13.09
CA ALA A 141 9.31 -10.12 -13.64
C ALA A 141 10.72 -9.68 -14.10
N LEU A 142 11.77 -9.93 -13.33
CA LEU A 142 13.16 -9.69 -13.75
C LEU A 142 13.49 -10.42 -15.04
N THR A 143 13.18 -11.72 -15.13
CA THR A 143 13.42 -12.53 -16.33
C THR A 143 12.71 -11.93 -17.55
N ARG A 144 11.47 -11.46 -17.37
CA ARG A 144 10.71 -10.80 -18.43
C ARG A 144 11.34 -9.47 -18.86
N LEU A 145 11.85 -8.68 -17.92
CA LEU A 145 12.43 -7.37 -18.19
C LEU A 145 13.77 -7.45 -18.93
N LYS A 146 14.50 -8.57 -18.84
CA LYS A 146 15.71 -8.82 -19.63
C LYS A 146 15.44 -8.95 -21.14
N GLY A 147 14.21 -9.23 -21.55
CA GLY A 147 13.86 -9.38 -22.96
C GLY A 147 12.38 -9.16 -23.23
N VAL A 148 12.03 -7.94 -23.66
CA VAL A 148 10.68 -7.55 -24.03
C VAL A 148 10.61 -7.38 -25.54
N ARG A 149 9.77 -8.20 -26.19
CA ARG A 149 9.58 -8.13 -27.64
C ARG A 149 8.84 -6.86 -28.04
N CYS A 150 9.39 -6.10 -28.98
CA CYS A 150 8.71 -4.96 -29.59
C CYS A 150 7.43 -5.41 -30.32
N GLU A 151 6.38 -4.61 -30.24
CA GLU A 151 5.12 -4.89 -30.95
C GLU A 151 5.17 -4.43 -32.42
N ASN A 152 6.01 -3.43 -32.70
CA ASN A 152 6.12 -2.77 -34.00
C ASN A 152 7.31 -3.26 -34.83
N SER A 153 8.24 -4.00 -34.23
CA SER A 153 9.40 -4.59 -34.90
C SER A 153 9.70 -5.99 -34.34
N ASN A 154 10.61 -6.73 -34.99
CA ASN A 154 11.10 -8.01 -34.45
C ASN A 154 12.21 -7.84 -33.41
N THR A 155 12.49 -6.61 -32.98
CA THR A 155 13.53 -6.30 -31.99
C THR A 155 13.10 -6.73 -30.59
N ILE A 156 14.07 -7.15 -29.78
CA ILE A 156 13.87 -7.46 -28.36
C ILE A 156 14.59 -6.35 -27.57
N HIS A 157 13.84 -5.61 -26.77
CA HIS A 157 14.39 -4.59 -25.88
C HIS A 157 14.66 -5.20 -24.50
N SER A 158 15.89 -5.03 -24.01
CA SER A 158 16.23 -5.31 -22.62
C SER A 158 16.01 -4.05 -21.81
N LEU A 159 15.00 -4.07 -20.92
CA LEU A 159 14.71 -2.92 -20.05
C LEU A 159 15.60 -2.91 -18.81
N VAL A 160 16.08 -4.09 -18.42
CA VAL A 160 17.00 -4.32 -17.32
C VAL A 160 18.09 -5.28 -17.80
N PHE A 161 19.34 -4.99 -17.45
CA PHE A 161 20.50 -5.86 -17.69
C PHE A 161 20.93 -6.54 -16.40
N GLU A 162 21.46 -7.75 -16.52
CA GLU A 162 22.16 -8.44 -15.45
C GLU A 162 23.66 -8.34 -15.72
N ILE A 163 24.41 -7.83 -14.75
CA ILE A 163 25.87 -7.73 -14.78
C ILE A 163 26.40 -8.65 -13.69
N GLY A 164 27.40 -9.48 -13.98
CA GLY A 164 27.91 -10.44 -12.99
C GLY A 164 26.87 -11.50 -12.58
N GLU A 165 26.95 -11.95 -11.34
CA GLU A 165 25.98 -12.87 -10.74
C GLU A 165 25.00 -12.08 -9.88
N HIS A 166 23.73 -11.98 -10.32
CA HIS A 166 22.62 -11.39 -9.55
C HIS A 166 22.62 -9.86 -9.34
N ASP A 167 23.44 -9.09 -10.05
CA ASP A 167 23.34 -7.62 -10.06
C ASP A 167 22.59 -7.09 -11.27
N TYR A 168 21.73 -6.09 -11.03
CA TYR A 168 20.79 -5.58 -12.03
C TYR A 168 20.95 -4.08 -12.27
N VAL A 169 20.84 -3.68 -13.54
CA VAL A 169 21.00 -2.31 -14.02
C VAL A 169 19.83 -1.91 -14.90
N LEU A 170 19.34 -0.68 -14.73
CA LEU A 170 18.31 -0.12 -15.61
C LEU A 170 18.92 0.25 -16.97
N SER A 171 18.28 -0.14 -18.07
CA SER A 171 18.73 0.30 -19.41
C SER A 171 18.69 1.83 -19.57
N ASP A 172 19.61 2.39 -20.36
CA ASP A 172 19.64 3.82 -20.64
C ASP A 172 18.39 4.29 -21.37
N ASP A 173 17.91 3.52 -22.36
CA ASP A 173 16.71 3.88 -23.11
C ASP A 173 15.50 4.08 -22.19
N ILE A 174 15.22 3.13 -21.29
CA ILE A 174 14.09 3.26 -20.37
C ILE A 174 14.34 4.36 -19.33
N TYR A 175 15.59 4.55 -18.87
CA TYR A 175 15.94 5.62 -17.95
C TYR A 175 15.59 7.00 -18.54
N TYR A 176 16.09 7.30 -19.75
CA TYR A 176 15.84 8.61 -20.38
C TYR A 176 14.39 8.80 -20.78
N ILE A 177 13.66 7.73 -21.12
CA ILE A 177 12.21 7.83 -21.34
C ILE A 177 11.51 8.21 -20.05
N LEU A 178 11.85 7.58 -18.93
CA LEU A 178 11.23 7.83 -17.63
C LEU A 178 11.53 9.24 -17.11
N ASP A 179 12.76 9.71 -17.29
CA ASP A 179 13.20 11.05 -16.86
C ASP A 179 12.39 12.18 -17.52
N GLN A 180 11.91 11.97 -18.75
CA GLN A 180 11.04 12.94 -19.44
C GLN A 180 9.69 13.18 -18.75
N TYR A 181 9.21 12.24 -17.93
CA TYR A 181 7.92 12.38 -17.21
C TYR A 181 8.09 13.00 -15.82
N GLY A 182 9.33 13.25 -15.38
CA GLY A 182 9.62 13.97 -14.14
C GLY A 182 9.90 13.09 -12.92
N ASN A 183 9.28 13.42 -11.79
CA ASN A 183 9.59 12.86 -10.48
C ASN A 183 8.87 11.53 -10.19
N ILE A 184 9.52 10.43 -10.58
CA ILE A 184 9.07 9.07 -10.27
C ILE A 184 9.04 8.79 -8.76
N TYR A 185 10.00 9.32 -8.01
CA TYR A 185 10.07 9.08 -6.58
C TYR A 185 8.84 9.60 -5.83
N GLN A 186 8.32 10.77 -6.22
CA GLN A 186 7.09 11.35 -5.70
C GLN A 186 5.88 10.46 -5.99
N SER A 187 5.78 9.92 -7.21
CA SER A 187 4.72 8.99 -7.61
C SER A 187 4.71 7.73 -6.74
N ILE A 188 5.89 7.13 -6.51
CA ILE A 188 6.04 6.01 -5.59
C ILE A 188 5.69 6.39 -4.15
N LYS A 189 6.10 7.57 -3.66
CA LYS A 189 5.72 8.05 -2.31
C LYS A 189 4.20 8.12 -2.13
N ILE A 190 3.46 8.57 -3.15
CA ILE A 190 1.98 8.57 -3.13
C ILE A 190 1.44 7.14 -3.04
N GLU A 191 1.90 6.23 -3.89
CA GLU A 191 1.45 4.82 -3.88
C GLU A 191 1.70 4.15 -2.52
N VAL A 192 2.90 4.33 -1.97
CA VAL A 192 3.27 3.78 -0.66
C VAL A 192 2.38 4.36 0.45
N THR A 193 2.02 5.64 0.36
CA THR A 193 1.14 6.28 1.34
C THR A 193 -0.27 5.69 1.28
N ILE A 194 -0.82 5.50 0.07
CA ILE A 194 -2.12 4.87 -0.15
C ILE A 194 -2.11 3.43 0.35
N GLU A 195 -1.06 2.66 0.06
CA GLU A 195 -0.95 1.27 0.48
C GLU A 195 -0.77 1.14 2.00
N GLY A 196 0.06 1.98 2.60
CA GLY A 196 0.21 2.05 4.06
C GLY A 196 -1.09 2.41 4.79
N PHE A 197 -1.94 3.24 4.17
CA PHE A 197 -3.29 3.49 4.67
C PHE A 197 -4.18 2.24 4.54
N TYR A 198 -4.17 1.61 3.36
CA TYR A 198 -4.99 0.43 3.06
C TYR A 198 -4.75 -0.72 4.05
N GLN A 199 -3.50 -0.96 4.43
CA GLN A 199 -3.16 -2.00 5.42
C GLN A 199 -3.83 -1.73 6.78
N ARG A 200 -3.73 -0.50 7.30
CA ARG A 200 -4.39 -0.12 8.58
C ARG A 200 -5.92 -0.20 8.48
N PHE A 201 -6.46 0.20 7.33
CA PHE A 201 -7.88 0.10 7.04
C PHE A 201 -8.36 -1.35 7.09
N LYS A 202 -7.60 -2.27 6.47
CA LYS A 202 -7.91 -3.70 6.42
C LYS A 202 -7.98 -4.31 7.82
N ASP A 203 -7.04 -4.01 8.70
CA ASP A 203 -7.04 -4.51 10.08
C ASP A 203 -8.32 -4.12 10.85
N ILE A 204 -8.78 -2.87 10.69
CA ILE A 204 -9.99 -2.37 11.34
C ILE A 204 -11.24 -3.01 10.72
N LYS A 205 -11.27 -3.15 9.39
CA LYS A 205 -12.35 -3.84 8.65
C LYS A 205 -12.51 -5.27 9.14
N GLU A 206 -11.40 -6.01 9.24
CA GLU A 206 -11.40 -7.40 9.71
C GLU A 206 -11.86 -7.52 11.17
N LYS A 207 -11.46 -6.60 12.05
CA LYS A 207 -11.97 -6.55 13.44
C LYS A 207 -13.49 -6.37 13.49
N ILE A 208 -14.05 -5.43 12.75
CA ILE A 208 -15.49 -5.18 12.73
C ILE A 208 -16.25 -6.40 12.21
N ILE A 209 -15.77 -7.00 11.11
CA ILE A 209 -16.34 -8.24 10.57
C ILE A 209 -16.27 -9.37 11.60
N GLY A 210 -15.14 -9.51 12.29
CA GLY A 210 -14.96 -10.47 13.37
C GLY A 210 -15.95 -10.29 14.53
N TYR A 211 -16.21 -9.04 14.93
CA TYR A 211 -17.18 -8.72 15.97
C TYR A 211 -18.62 -8.99 15.56
N ILE A 212 -19.01 -8.66 14.32
CA ILE A 212 -20.34 -9.00 13.80
C ILE A 212 -20.52 -10.52 13.76
N LYS A 213 -19.47 -11.27 13.41
CA LYS A 213 -19.50 -12.74 13.38
C LYS A 213 -19.76 -13.36 14.76
N ILE A 214 -19.36 -12.69 15.86
CA ILE A 214 -19.66 -13.15 17.22
C ILE A 214 -21.16 -13.05 17.51
N LEU A 215 -21.82 -11.97 17.06
CA LEU A 215 -23.23 -11.74 17.32
C LEU A 215 -24.12 -12.54 16.37
N GLU A 216 -23.91 -12.38 15.06
CA GLU A 216 -24.65 -13.05 14.02
C GLU A 216 -23.83 -13.14 12.71
N PRO A 217 -23.23 -14.30 12.38
CA PRO A 217 -22.47 -14.50 11.15
C PRO A 217 -23.24 -14.20 9.86
N ALA A 218 -24.56 -14.46 9.81
CA ALA A 218 -25.36 -14.27 8.60
C ALA A 218 -25.34 -12.82 8.10
N LEU A 219 -25.23 -11.86 9.02
CA LEU A 219 -25.13 -10.43 8.70
C LEU A 219 -23.86 -10.07 7.94
N ASN A 220 -22.81 -10.90 8.02
CA ASN A 220 -21.57 -10.71 7.28
C ASN A 220 -21.63 -11.14 5.80
N THR A 221 -22.63 -11.92 5.42
CA THR A 221 -22.75 -12.37 4.03
C THR A 221 -23.02 -11.19 3.09
N LYS A 222 -22.45 -11.23 1.88
CA LYS A 222 -22.59 -10.15 0.89
C LYS A 222 -24.07 -9.83 0.56
N PRO A 223 -24.97 -10.82 0.34
CA PRO A 223 -26.38 -10.53 0.06
C PRO A 223 -27.09 -9.83 1.21
N VAL A 224 -26.89 -10.29 2.45
CA VAL A 224 -27.53 -9.71 3.64
C VAL A 224 -26.97 -8.32 3.92
N PHE A 225 -25.66 -8.15 3.84
CA PHE A 225 -25.05 -6.84 4.05
C PHE A 225 -25.47 -5.79 3.00
N ASN A 226 -25.69 -6.19 1.75
CA ASN A 226 -26.26 -5.30 0.74
C ASN A 226 -27.67 -4.82 1.13
N LYS A 227 -28.51 -5.70 1.71
CA LYS A 227 -29.82 -5.30 2.23
C LYS A 227 -29.70 -4.35 3.42
N ILE A 228 -28.77 -4.61 4.34
CA ILE A 228 -28.46 -3.70 5.46
C ILE A 228 -28.04 -2.32 4.94
N LYS A 229 -27.20 -2.28 3.90
CA LYS A 229 -26.76 -1.05 3.25
C LYS A 229 -27.96 -0.26 2.70
N ASN A 230 -28.86 -0.91 1.97
CA ASN A 230 -30.06 -0.28 1.42
C ASN A 230 -30.95 0.27 2.56
N ALA A 231 -31.14 -0.50 3.63
CA ALA A 231 -31.89 -0.03 4.80
C ALA A 231 -31.28 1.25 5.41
N MET A 232 -29.96 1.31 5.54
CA MET A 232 -29.27 2.51 6.05
C MET A 232 -29.37 3.70 5.11
N GLU A 233 -29.26 3.48 3.79
CA GLU A 233 -29.39 4.54 2.78
C GLU A 233 -30.81 5.10 2.72
N GLU A 234 -31.82 4.26 2.97
CA GLU A 234 -33.23 4.62 3.00
C GLU A 234 -33.73 5.06 4.41
N ASN A 235 -32.85 5.14 5.41
CA ASN A 235 -33.17 5.45 6.81
C ASN A 235 -34.27 4.54 7.41
N LYS A 236 -34.27 3.24 7.04
CA LYS A 236 -35.19 2.23 7.57
C LYS A 236 -34.60 1.51 8.79
N ASP A 237 -35.47 0.96 9.63
CA ASP A 237 -35.04 0.03 10.69
C ASP A 237 -34.41 -1.21 10.05
N ILE A 238 -33.16 -1.50 10.41
CA ILE A 238 -32.37 -2.54 9.76
C ILE A 238 -33.00 -3.91 9.98
N ILE A 239 -33.42 -4.22 11.21
CA ILE A 239 -33.90 -5.56 11.55
C ILE A 239 -35.26 -5.80 10.92
N GLN A 240 -36.15 -4.81 10.96
CA GLN A 240 -37.46 -4.90 10.32
C GLN A 240 -37.31 -5.02 8.81
N TYR A 241 -36.46 -4.20 8.19
CA TYR A 241 -36.22 -4.29 6.75
C TYR A 241 -35.69 -5.67 6.33
N LEU A 242 -34.77 -6.26 7.10
CA LEU A 242 -34.27 -7.61 6.83
C LEU A 242 -35.37 -8.67 6.91
N LYS A 243 -36.31 -8.55 7.85
CA LYS A 243 -37.49 -9.43 7.97
C LYS A 243 -38.44 -9.26 6.79
N ASP A 244 -38.73 -8.03 6.40
CA ASP A 244 -39.60 -7.71 5.26
C ASP A 244 -39.01 -8.28 3.96
N GLU A 245 -37.69 -8.21 3.83
CA GLU A 245 -36.88 -8.79 2.75
C GLU A 245 -36.66 -10.32 2.87
N LYS A 246 -37.37 -10.98 3.80
CA LYS A 246 -37.34 -12.43 4.04
C LYS A 246 -35.94 -13.00 4.25
N VAL A 247 -35.06 -12.25 4.90
CA VAL A 247 -33.74 -12.77 5.30
C VAL A 247 -33.95 -13.72 6.48
N GLU A 248 -33.43 -14.94 6.35
CA GLU A 248 -33.42 -15.91 7.44
C GLU A 248 -32.46 -15.42 8.53
N LEU A 249 -33.03 -15.04 9.67
CA LEU A 249 -32.32 -14.59 10.86
C LEU A 249 -32.54 -15.61 11.98
N SER A 250 -31.55 -15.75 12.85
CA SER A 250 -31.64 -16.63 14.02
C SER A 250 -32.73 -16.16 14.99
N ASP A 251 -33.06 -17.03 15.96
CA ASP A 251 -34.13 -16.73 16.92
C ASP A 251 -33.90 -15.48 17.75
N LYS A 252 -32.64 -15.03 17.80
CA LYS A 252 -32.18 -13.76 18.39
C LYS A 252 -32.93 -12.54 17.89
N PHE A 253 -33.55 -12.60 16.72
CA PHE A 253 -34.22 -11.46 16.11
C PHE A 253 -35.75 -11.48 16.31
N TYR A 254 -36.32 -12.50 16.98
CA TYR A 254 -37.75 -12.56 17.33
C TYR A 254 -38.03 -11.95 18.70
N PHE A 255 -38.04 -10.61 18.75
CA PHE A 255 -38.17 -9.84 20.01
C PHE A 255 -39.52 -9.93 20.72
N ASN A 256 -40.52 -10.64 20.17
CA ASN A 256 -41.90 -10.59 20.67
C ASN A 256 -42.05 -11.16 22.09
N LYS A 257 -41.14 -12.04 22.51
CA LYS A 257 -41.11 -12.62 23.86
C LYS A 257 -40.12 -11.94 24.80
N ILE A 258 -39.31 -10.99 24.31
CA ILE A 258 -38.22 -10.41 25.08
C ILE A 258 -38.65 -9.07 25.66
N ASN A 259 -38.40 -8.86 26.95
CA ASN A 259 -38.56 -7.54 27.57
C ASN A 259 -37.54 -6.56 26.96
N LYS A 260 -38.03 -5.61 26.15
CA LYS A 260 -37.18 -4.59 25.52
C LYS A 260 -36.56 -3.61 26.50
N ASP A 261 -37.05 -3.58 27.74
CA ASP A 261 -36.47 -2.77 28.79
C ASP A 261 -35.28 -3.42 29.50
N ASP A 262 -35.05 -4.71 29.26
CA ASP A 262 -33.93 -5.46 29.81
C ASP A 262 -32.58 -4.87 29.38
N GLU A 263 -31.65 -4.78 30.33
CA GLU A 263 -30.34 -4.17 30.10
C GLU A 263 -29.48 -4.98 29.13
N ILE A 264 -29.52 -6.32 29.20
CA ILE A 264 -28.77 -7.22 28.31
C ILE A 264 -29.27 -7.04 26.87
N PHE A 265 -30.59 -7.00 26.67
CA PHE A 265 -31.16 -6.75 25.34
C PHE A 265 -30.74 -5.37 24.81
N LYS A 266 -30.88 -4.31 25.62
CA LYS A 266 -30.51 -2.94 25.22
C LYS A 266 -29.03 -2.86 24.83
N GLN A 267 -28.15 -3.44 25.63
CA GLN A 267 -26.71 -3.48 25.35
C GLN A 267 -26.41 -4.29 24.08
N TRP A 268 -26.96 -5.50 23.94
CA TRP A 268 -26.74 -6.35 22.77
C TRP A 268 -27.21 -5.67 21.47
N ASN A 269 -28.42 -5.13 21.47
CA ASN A 269 -28.98 -4.46 20.30
C ASN A 269 -28.19 -3.20 19.93
N LEU A 270 -27.79 -2.40 20.92
CA LEU A 270 -26.96 -1.21 20.70
C LEU A 270 -25.61 -1.58 20.08
N GLN A 271 -24.94 -2.62 20.59
CA GLN A 271 -23.66 -3.09 20.07
C GLN A 271 -23.79 -3.61 18.64
N LEU A 272 -24.84 -4.40 18.36
CA LEU A 272 -25.10 -4.90 17.02
C LEU A 272 -25.30 -3.75 16.02
N LEU A 273 -26.21 -2.82 16.31
CA LEU A 273 -26.50 -1.69 15.42
C LEU A 273 -25.28 -0.80 15.22
N THR A 274 -24.48 -0.59 16.28
CA THR A 274 -23.21 0.14 16.19
C THR A 274 -22.25 -0.55 15.24
N LEU A 275 -22.02 -1.85 15.39
CA LEU A 275 -21.11 -2.61 14.53
C LEU A 275 -21.57 -2.62 13.06
N LEU A 276 -22.87 -2.75 12.81
CA LEU A 276 -23.42 -2.67 11.45
C LEU A 276 -23.18 -1.28 10.84
N LYS A 277 -23.39 -0.20 11.60
CA LYS A 277 -23.13 1.17 11.15
C LYS A 277 -21.64 1.39 10.85
N LEU A 278 -20.74 0.92 11.72
CA LEU A 278 -19.31 1.01 11.49
C LEU A 278 -18.89 0.24 10.23
N ARG A 279 -19.47 -0.94 9.99
CA ARG A 279 -19.20 -1.71 8.78
C ARG A 279 -19.66 -0.99 7.51
N PHE A 280 -20.83 -0.35 7.54
CA PHE A 280 -21.27 0.50 6.44
C PHE A 280 -20.30 1.65 6.18
N GLN A 281 -19.83 2.34 7.22
CA GLN A 281 -18.85 3.42 7.08
C GLN A 281 -17.51 2.93 6.50
N ILE A 282 -17.03 1.77 6.94
CA ILE A 282 -15.82 1.12 6.40
C ILE A 282 -15.96 0.84 4.89
N GLU A 283 -17.13 0.42 4.43
CA GLU A 283 -17.36 0.16 3.00
C GLU A 283 -17.39 1.46 2.17
N GLN A 284 -17.83 2.58 2.75
CA GLN A 284 -17.70 3.89 2.10
C GLN A 284 -16.24 4.35 2.00
N ILE A 285 -15.42 4.06 3.01
CA ILE A 285 -13.97 4.30 2.97
C ILE A 285 -13.32 3.43 1.88
N ASP A 286 -13.69 2.15 1.80
CA ASP A 286 -13.16 1.20 0.80
C ASP A 286 -13.37 1.71 -0.63
N LYS A 287 -14.60 2.15 -0.94
CA LYS A 287 -14.94 2.73 -2.25
C LYS A 287 -14.07 3.94 -2.57
N LYS A 288 -13.90 4.87 -1.63
CA LYS A 288 -13.07 6.06 -1.82
C LYS A 288 -11.59 5.70 -2.01
N LEU A 289 -11.07 4.67 -1.33
CA LEU A 289 -9.70 4.17 -1.56
C LEU A 289 -9.54 3.56 -2.95
N ILE A 290 -10.53 2.81 -3.44
CA ILE A 290 -10.54 2.28 -4.80
C ILE A 290 -10.51 3.43 -5.81
N GLU A 291 -11.30 4.49 -5.60
CA GLU A 291 -11.28 5.68 -6.46
C GLU A 291 -9.93 6.40 -6.48
N LEU A 292 -9.19 6.41 -5.37
CA LEU A 292 -7.81 6.94 -5.33
C LEU A 292 -6.85 6.04 -6.11
N LYS A 293 -6.94 4.71 -5.96
CA LYS A 293 -6.10 3.76 -6.70
C LYS A 293 -6.35 3.80 -8.22
N LYS A 294 -7.57 4.14 -8.63
CA LYS A 294 -7.93 4.33 -10.05
C LYS A 294 -7.16 5.45 -10.75
N TYR A 295 -6.44 6.33 -10.05
CA TYR A 295 -5.57 7.27 -10.76
C TYR A 295 -4.47 6.58 -11.57
N TYR A 296 -3.94 5.43 -11.09
CA TYR A 296 -2.75 4.81 -11.66
C TYR A 296 -2.82 3.28 -11.77
N SER A 297 -3.90 2.65 -11.32
CA SER A 297 -3.99 1.19 -11.27
C SER A 297 -5.42 0.66 -11.41
N GLY A 298 -5.52 -0.60 -11.81
CA GLY A 298 -6.78 -1.30 -12.03
C GLY A 298 -7.27 -1.22 -13.47
N LYS A 299 -8.33 -2.00 -13.77
CA LYS A 299 -8.90 -2.07 -15.13
C LYS A 299 -9.55 -0.76 -15.56
N ASP A 300 -10.13 -0.03 -14.61
CA ASP A 300 -10.82 1.25 -14.83
C ASP A 300 -9.93 2.43 -14.44
N LYS A 301 -8.61 2.31 -14.65
CA LYS A 301 -7.67 3.40 -14.32
C LYS A 301 -7.97 4.62 -15.21
N LYS A 302 -7.78 5.80 -14.65
CA LYS A 302 -8.06 7.09 -15.29
C LYS A 302 -6.90 7.57 -16.17
N LEU A 303 -5.68 7.17 -15.81
CA LEU A 303 -4.44 7.56 -16.48
C LEU A 303 -3.62 6.31 -16.77
N ASP A 304 -2.85 6.35 -17.86
CA ASP A 304 -1.72 5.45 -18.00
C ASP A 304 -0.64 5.80 -16.96
N TYR A 305 0.24 4.85 -16.64
CA TYR A 305 1.16 5.07 -15.53
C TYR A 305 2.18 6.20 -15.80
N LEU A 306 2.63 6.36 -17.04
CA LEU A 306 3.49 7.49 -17.42
C LEU A 306 2.78 8.85 -17.24
N GLU A 307 1.51 8.95 -17.64
CA GLU A 307 0.71 10.16 -17.44
C GLU A 307 0.47 10.45 -15.95
N PHE A 308 0.32 9.40 -15.14
CA PHE A 308 0.25 9.55 -13.68
C PHE A 308 1.54 10.14 -13.11
N ILE A 309 2.72 9.68 -13.57
CA ILE A 309 4.01 10.23 -13.14
C ILE A 309 4.08 11.72 -13.48
N GLU A 310 3.80 12.09 -14.72
CA GLU A 310 3.84 13.49 -15.18
C GLU A 310 2.92 14.38 -14.37
N LYS A 311 1.64 14.00 -14.23
CA LYS A 311 0.68 14.81 -13.47
C LYS A 311 1.07 14.95 -12.00
N VAL A 312 1.59 13.90 -11.37
CA VAL A 312 2.06 13.98 -9.98
C VAL A 312 3.28 14.91 -9.86
N SER A 313 4.20 14.82 -10.80
CA SER A 313 5.45 15.58 -10.80
C SER A 313 5.22 17.08 -10.90
N PHE A 314 4.27 17.49 -11.74
CA PHE A 314 3.93 18.90 -11.95
C PHE A 314 2.72 19.36 -11.15
N ASN A 315 2.12 18.46 -10.36
CA ASN A 315 0.85 18.66 -9.65
C ASN A 315 -0.27 19.19 -10.57
N ASP A 316 -0.33 18.67 -11.79
CA ASP A 316 -1.37 19.03 -12.75
C ASP A 316 -2.75 18.63 -12.23
N ASP A 317 -3.75 19.47 -12.51
CA ASP A 317 -5.11 19.33 -12.00
C ASP A 317 -5.19 19.18 -10.46
N GLU A 318 -4.17 19.69 -9.73
CA GLU A 318 -4.04 19.58 -8.28
C GLU A 318 -4.10 18.10 -7.80
N ILE A 319 -3.62 17.15 -8.61
CA ILE A 319 -3.77 15.71 -8.33
C ILE A 319 -3.15 15.32 -6.97
N VAL A 320 -1.99 15.88 -6.61
CA VAL A 320 -1.30 15.58 -5.36
C VAL A 320 -2.12 16.11 -4.18
N ASP A 321 -2.61 17.35 -4.29
CA ASP A 321 -3.42 17.99 -3.25
C ASP A 321 -4.77 17.28 -3.06
N ASN A 322 -5.38 16.85 -4.16
CA ASN A 322 -6.63 16.08 -4.16
C ASN A 322 -6.47 14.71 -3.50
N ILE A 323 -5.40 13.98 -3.83
CA ILE A 323 -5.09 12.70 -3.20
C ILE A 323 -4.80 12.90 -1.71
N GLN A 324 -3.97 13.88 -1.36
CA GLN A 324 -3.59 14.16 0.03
C GLN A 324 -4.81 14.55 0.87
N SER A 325 -5.63 15.49 0.38
CA SER A 325 -6.86 15.93 1.06
C SER A 325 -7.83 14.78 1.27
N SER A 326 -7.99 13.93 0.26
CA SER A 326 -8.82 12.72 0.34
C SER A 326 -8.29 11.75 1.40
N LEU A 327 -6.99 11.43 1.39
CA LEU A 327 -6.38 10.54 2.38
C LEU A 327 -6.47 11.08 3.80
N ILE A 328 -6.31 12.39 4.00
CA ILE A 328 -6.50 13.05 5.31
C ILE A 328 -7.95 12.88 5.78
N GLY A 329 -8.92 13.09 4.90
CA GLY A 329 -10.34 12.87 5.19
C GLY A 329 -10.62 11.43 5.62
N LEU A 330 -10.18 10.46 4.81
CA LEU A 330 -10.32 9.03 5.12
C LEU A 330 -9.65 8.64 6.43
N ARG A 331 -8.48 9.22 6.74
CA ARG A 331 -7.79 9.01 8.01
C ARG A 331 -8.59 9.52 9.19
N LYS A 332 -9.19 10.70 9.10
CA LYS A 332 -10.05 11.23 10.17
C LYS A 332 -11.24 10.31 10.43
N ASP A 333 -11.87 9.80 9.37
CA ASP A 333 -13.00 8.88 9.49
C ASP A 333 -12.58 7.53 10.08
N LEU A 334 -11.47 6.96 9.60
CA LEU A 334 -10.93 5.70 10.13
C LEU A 334 -10.52 5.81 11.61
N VAL A 335 -9.95 6.95 12.02
CA VAL A 335 -9.61 7.21 13.44
C VAL A 335 -10.86 7.22 14.30
N LYS A 336 -11.95 7.88 13.87
CA LYS A 336 -13.23 7.87 14.61
C LYS A 336 -13.77 6.46 14.78
N ILE A 337 -13.75 5.66 13.71
CA ILE A 337 -14.16 4.25 13.75
C ILE A 337 -13.28 3.48 14.73
N ASN A 338 -11.95 3.64 14.64
CA ASN A 338 -11.00 2.92 15.48
C ASN A 338 -11.20 3.22 16.98
N VAL A 339 -11.53 4.47 17.35
CA VAL A 339 -11.83 4.86 18.74
C VAL A 339 -13.02 4.08 19.31
N VAL A 340 -14.01 3.75 18.49
CA VAL A 340 -15.17 2.94 18.91
C VAL A 340 -14.77 1.47 18.97
N VAL A 341 -14.15 0.95 17.90
CA VAL A 341 -13.75 -0.47 17.79
C VAL A 341 -12.75 -0.87 18.88
N SER A 342 -11.83 0.01 19.26
CA SER A 342 -10.80 -0.27 20.27
C SER A 342 -11.36 -0.45 21.68
N LYS A 343 -12.57 0.04 21.95
CA LYS A 343 -13.25 -0.14 23.24
C LYS A 343 -13.97 -1.48 23.34
N LEU A 344 -14.11 -2.20 22.23
CA LEU A 344 -14.76 -3.50 22.19
C LEU A 344 -13.72 -4.61 22.24
N THR A 345 -14.01 -5.66 22.99
CA THR A 345 -13.21 -6.88 22.97
C THR A 345 -14.03 -8.09 22.54
N SER A 346 -13.38 -9.05 21.88
CA SER A 346 -14.02 -10.32 21.51
C SER A 346 -14.58 -11.08 22.72
N LYS A 347 -13.96 -10.94 23.89
CA LYS A 347 -14.39 -11.64 25.12
C LYS A 347 -15.72 -11.06 25.61
N GLU A 348 -15.80 -9.74 25.74
CA GLU A 348 -17.02 -9.06 26.22
C GLU A 348 -18.18 -9.28 25.26
N LEU A 349 -17.95 -9.20 23.94
CA LEU A 349 -19.00 -9.44 22.94
C LEU A 349 -19.51 -10.89 22.97
N LYS A 350 -18.63 -11.87 23.22
CA LYS A 350 -19.03 -13.27 23.38
C LYS A 350 -19.88 -13.46 24.63
N LEU A 351 -19.48 -12.88 25.76
CA LEU A 351 -20.24 -12.95 27.01
C LEU A 351 -21.62 -12.30 26.83
N LEU A 352 -21.67 -11.08 26.32
CA LEU A 352 -22.91 -10.36 26.03
C LEU A 352 -23.84 -11.17 25.12
N ASN A 353 -23.29 -11.80 24.08
CA ASN A 353 -24.08 -12.64 23.18
C ASN A 353 -24.62 -13.92 23.85
N LEU A 354 -23.84 -14.56 24.72
CA LEU A 354 -24.30 -15.72 25.50
C LEU A 354 -25.37 -15.34 26.52
N ASP A 355 -25.19 -14.21 27.21
CA ASP A 355 -26.16 -13.71 28.18
C ASP A 355 -27.48 -13.34 27.47
N TYR A 356 -27.40 -12.79 26.27
CA TYR A 356 -28.58 -12.55 25.45
C TYR A 356 -29.26 -13.85 24.99
N GLU A 357 -28.49 -14.86 24.57
CA GLU A 357 -29.03 -16.19 24.24
C GLU A 357 -29.74 -16.85 25.43
N ARG A 358 -29.21 -16.70 26.65
CA ARG A 358 -29.86 -17.17 27.87
C ARG A 358 -31.16 -16.42 28.16
N LEU A 359 -31.17 -15.10 27.99
CA LEU A 359 -32.37 -14.29 28.15
C LEU A 359 -33.49 -14.76 27.20
N ILE A 360 -33.15 -15.07 25.95
CA ILE A 360 -34.09 -15.61 24.97
C ILE A 360 -34.69 -16.92 25.48
N ILE A 361 -33.87 -17.87 25.92
CA ILE A 361 -34.32 -19.19 26.40
C ILE A 361 -35.28 -19.03 27.58
N ILE A 362 -34.90 -18.25 28.60
CA ILE A 362 -35.73 -18.04 29.81
C ILE A 362 -37.07 -17.40 29.44
N SER A 363 -37.06 -16.40 28.56
CA SER A 363 -38.28 -15.71 28.11
C SER A 363 -39.17 -16.55 27.17
N SER A 364 -38.66 -17.67 26.64
CA SER A 364 -39.45 -18.60 25.82
C SER A 364 -40.12 -19.72 26.61
N ASP A 365 -39.66 -19.98 27.84
CA ASP A 365 -40.22 -20.97 28.79
C ASP A 365 -41.38 -20.40 29.65
N GLU A 366 -41.56 -19.07 29.65
CA GLU A 366 -42.76 -18.36 30.11
C GLU A 366 -43.77 -18.15 28.97
#